data_AF-A0A7J9YZ95-F1
#
_entry.id   AF-A0A7J9YZ95-F1
#
_cell.length_a   1.000
_cell.length_b   1.000
_cell.length_c   1.000
_cell.angle_alpha   90.00
_cell.angle_beta   90.00
_cell.angle_gamma   90.00
#
_symmetry.space_group_name_H-M   'P 1'
#
loop_
_entity.id
_entity.type
_entity.pdbx_description
1 polymer ?
#
loop_
_entity_poly.entity_id
_entity_poly.type
_entity_poly.pdbx_seq_one_letter_code
_entity_poly.pdbx_strand_id
1 'polypeptide(L)'
;MGPRRADHRIQRLLAQADQRIRDRARAAAPGPIGATEPVPAVPEPAPAGAGRARPASARSRGSLSAAEARRLALAAQGFSDRRPKVEPGGWDLRRVLRRVGLLQIDSVNVLARAHYLPAFSRLGPYPRELLDRASMRAPRRLFEYWGHEASLLPVELQPLLRWRMERAASEAWGGMRRIGRERPELVASVLEQVRERGPIVAAELSEDRPRRSGPWWDWSDAKRALEWLFW
;
A
#
# COMPACT_ATOMS: atom_id res chain seq x y z
N MET A 1 -22.03 -15.97 -53.31
CA MET A 1 -22.63 -15.16 -52.22
C MET A 1 -22.55 -15.99 -50.94
N GLY A 2 -21.85 -15.72 -49.84
CA GLY A 2 -20.99 -14.61 -49.40
C GLY A 2 -21.20 -14.34 -47.90
N PRO A 3 -20.58 -15.08 -46.95
CA PRO A 3 -20.54 -14.70 -45.54
C PRO A 3 -19.20 -14.02 -45.25
N ARG A 4 -19.04 -12.76 -45.63
CA ARG A 4 -17.81 -11.96 -45.30
C ARG A 4 -18.10 -10.52 -44.87
N ARG A 5 -19.35 -10.16 -44.55
CA ARG A 5 -19.71 -8.75 -44.24
C ARG A 5 -19.99 -8.45 -42.76
N ALA A 6 -20.26 -9.44 -41.91
CA ALA A 6 -20.54 -9.22 -40.48
C ALA A 6 -19.27 -9.05 -39.61
N ASP A 7 -18.17 -9.70 -39.99
CA ASP A 7 -16.93 -9.74 -39.20
C ASP A 7 -16.16 -8.39 -39.20
N HIS A 8 -16.23 -7.66 -40.32
CA HIS A 8 -15.58 -6.35 -40.46
C HIS A 8 -16.24 -5.21 -39.66
N ARG A 9 -17.43 -5.41 -39.11
CA ARG A 9 -18.13 -4.39 -38.29
C ARG A 9 -17.72 -4.50 -36.82
N ILE A 10 -17.54 -5.72 -36.32
CA ILE A 10 -17.07 -6.00 -34.96
C ILE A 10 -15.59 -5.65 -34.84
N GLN A 11 -14.77 -6.04 -35.82
CA GLN A 11 -13.35 -5.67 -35.85
C GLN A 11 -13.13 -4.15 -35.92
N ARG A 12 -14.03 -3.40 -36.58
CA ARG A 12 -14.00 -1.93 -36.58
C ARG A 12 -14.39 -1.31 -35.23
N LEU A 13 -15.37 -1.89 -34.53
CA LEU A 13 -15.78 -1.42 -33.20
C LEU A 13 -14.69 -1.69 -32.15
N LEU A 14 -14.01 -2.83 -32.23
CA LEU A 14 -12.88 -3.16 -31.36
C LEU A 14 -11.67 -2.26 -31.65
N ALA A 15 -11.33 -2.01 -32.92
CA ALA A 15 -10.27 -1.08 -33.28
C ALA A 15 -10.56 0.38 -32.85
N GLN A 16 -11.83 0.81 -32.90
CA GLN A 16 -12.25 2.13 -32.42
C GLN A 16 -12.23 2.23 -30.89
N ALA A 17 -12.54 1.15 -30.17
CA ALA A 17 -12.44 1.10 -28.71
C ALA A 17 -10.97 1.13 -28.25
N ASP A 18 -10.09 0.38 -28.91
CA ASP A 18 -8.64 0.39 -28.67
C ASP A 18 -8.03 1.76 -28.94
N GLN A 19 -8.46 2.43 -30.02
CA GLN A 19 -7.97 3.77 -30.32
C GLN A 19 -8.39 4.78 -29.24
N ARG A 20 -9.64 4.74 -28.76
CA ARG A 20 -10.12 5.60 -27.66
C ARG A 20 -9.40 5.34 -26.34
N ILE A 21 -9.01 4.10 -26.07
CA ILE A 21 -8.22 3.73 -24.89
C ILE A 21 -6.79 4.26 -25.01
N ARG A 22 -6.17 4.14 -26.19
CA ARG A 22 -4.83 4.71 -26.46
C ARG A 22 -4.83 6.24 -26.42
N ASP A 23 -5.88 6.89 -26.91
CA ASP A 23 -6.00 8.35 -26.91
C ASP A 23 -6.22 8.89 -25.48
N ARG A 24 -6.99 8.18 -24.63
CA ARG A 24 -7.10 8.49 -23.19
C ARG A 24 -5.79 8.27 -22.43
N ALA A 25 -5.04 7.22 -22.77
CA ALA A 25 -3.74 6.96 -22.16
C ALA A 25 -2.69 8.02 -22.57
N ARG A 26 -2.77 8.55 -23.81
CA ARG A 26 -1.93 9.68 -24.26
C ARG A 26 -2.34 11.01 -23.61
N ALA A 27 -3.63 11.24 -23.37
CA ALA A 27 -4.10 12.44 -22.66
C ALA A 27 -3.77 12.42 -21.15
N ALA A 28 -3.50 11.25 -20.59
CA ALA A 28 -3.13 11.06 -19.17
C ALA A 28 -1.61 10.93 -18.95
N ALA A 29 -0.80 11.03 -20.00
CA ALA A 29 0.65 11.10 -19.86
C ALA A 29 1.03 12.50 -19.33
N PRO A 30 1.85 12.62 -18.28
CA PRO A 30 2.32 13.92 -17.81
C PRO A 30 3.10 14.59 -18.94
N GLY A 31 2.71 15.81 -19.28
CA GLY A 31 3.38 16.62 -20.28
C GLY A 31 4.84 16.90 -19.90
N PRO A 32 5.69 17.26 -20.87
CA PRO A 32 7.07 17.64 -20.59
C PRO A 32 7.08 18.85 -19.65
N ILE A 33 7.95 18.81 -18.62
CA ILE A 33 8.17 19.91 -17.69
C ILE A 33 8.78 21.07 -18.49
N GLY A 34 7.93 21.94 -18.99
CA GLY A 34 8.29 23.19 -19.66
C GLY A 34 8.43 24.31 -18.65
N ALA A 35 9.58 25.00 -18.74
CA ALA A 35 9.92 26.33 -18.23
C ALA A 35 9.01 26.94 -17.16
N THR A 36 9.56 27.08 -15.97
CA THR A 36 9.05 27.93 -14.89
C THR A 36 8.76 29.35 -15.39
N GLU A 37 7.50 29.78 -15.27
CA GLU A 37 7.16 31.20 -15.39
C GLU A 37 7.91 32.02 -14.32
N PRO A 38 8.36 33.25 -14.64
CA PRO A 38 9.05 34.09 -13.68
C PRO A 38 8.09 34.55 -12.58
N VAL A 39 8.47 34.29 -11.33
CA VAL A 39 7.78 34.77 -10.13
C VAL A 39 7.75 36.31 -10.16
N PRO A 40 6.60 36.97 -9.91
CA PRO A 40 6.54 38.43 -9.91
C PRO A 40 7.42 39.01 -8.79
N ALA A 41 8.13 40.09 -9.11
CA ALA A 41 8.99 40.79 -8.17
C ALA A 41 8.20 41.29 -6.95
N VAL A 42 8.74 41.02 -5.76
CA VAL A 42 8.22 41.52 -4.49
C VAL A 42 8.50 43.03 -4.41
N PRO A 43 7.51 43.89 -4.14
CA PRO A 43 7.76 45.32 -4.01
C PRO A 43 8.57 45.61 -2.73
N GLU A 44 9.52 46.54 -2.83
CA GLU A 44 10.30 46.99 -1.67
C GLU A 44 9.42 47.66 -0.60
N PRO A 45 9.70 47.44 0.70
CA PRO A 45 8.94 48.07 1.77
C PRO A 45 9.30 49.55 1.93
N ALA A 46 8.26 50.37 2.11
CA ALA A 46 8.36 51.79 2.45
C ALA A 46 9.01 52.00 3.85
N PRO A 47 9.63 53.17 4.11
CA PRO A 47 10.38 53.39 5.34
C PRO A 47 9.46 53.55 6.56
N ALA A 48 9.94 53.02 7.69
CA ALA A 48 9.21 52.92 8.95
C ALA A 48 9.09 54.27 9.69
N GLY A 49 7.85 54.62 10.07
CA GLY A 49 7.53 55.70 11.00
C GLY A 49 6.85 55.17 12.27
N ALA A 50 7.55 55.34 13.39
CA ALA A 50 7.10 55.45 14.79
C ALA A 50 5.86 54.66 15.30
N GLY A 51 6.16 53.61 16.08
CA GLY A 51 5.59 53.41 17.42
C GLY A 51 4.20 52.77 17.56
N ARG A 52 4.16 51.51 18.04
CA ARG A 52 3.38 51.04 19.22
C ARG A 52 3.46 49.52 19.41
N ALA A 53 3.53 49.15 20.69
CA ALA A 53 3.33 47.83 21.33
C ALA A 53 4.14 46.62 20.82
N ARG A 54 4.97 46.02 21.69
CA ARG A 54 5.59 44.71 21.47
C ARG A 54 4.49 43.65 21.36
N PRO A 55 4.25 42.99 20.20
CA PRO A 55 3.44 41.79 20.19
C PRO A 55 4.19 40.70 20.95
N ALA A 56 3.46 39.95 21.78
CA ALA A 56 3.94 38.69 22.36
C ALA A 56 4.56 37.85 21.24
N SER A 57 5.74 37.26 21.48
CA SER A 57 6.51 36.58 20.45
C SER A 57 5.62 35.57 19.73
N ALA A 58 5.28 35.88 18.48
CA ALA A 58 4.78 34.90 17.55
C ALA A 58 5.87 33.84 17.51
N ARG A 59 5.63 32.68 18.14
CA ARG A 59 6.48 31.50 18.03
C ARG A 59 6.77 31.35 16.54
N SER A 60 8.02 31.59 16.14
CA SER A 60 8.42 31.35 14.76
C SER A 60 7.99 29.93 14.46
N ARG A 61 7.13 29.75 13.45
CA ARG A 61 6.92 28.42 12.89
C ARG A 61 8.26 28.08 12.25
N GLY A 62 9.13 27.42 13.02
CA GLY A 62 10.51 27.17 12.64
C GLY A 62 10.53 26.45 11.31
N SER A 63 11.08 27.10 10.29
CA SER A 63 11.39 26.44 9.02
C SER A 63 12.50 25.43 9.26
N LEU A 64 12.33 24.20 8.78
CA LEU A 64 13.38 23.19 8.78
C LEU A 64 14.08 23.21 7.43
N SER A 65 15.42 23.18 7.45
CA SER A 65 16.19 22.83 6.26
C SER A 65 15.90 21.37 5.86
N ALA A 66 16.14 21.03 4.59
CA ALA A 66 15.99 19.66 4.10
C ALA A 66 16.86 18.65 4.90
N ALA A 67 18.04 19.09 5.37
CA ALA A 67 18.94 18.26 6.18
C ALA A 67 18.36 17.99 7.58
N GLU A 68 17.76 19.01 8.22
CA GLU A 68 17.10 18.85 9.52
C GLU A 68 15.86 17.96 9.40
N ALA A 69 15.02 18.19 8.39
CA ALA A 69 13.85 17.37 8.12
C ALA A 69 14.24 15.90 7.90
N ARG A 70 15.31 15.61 7.15
CA ARG A 70 15.81 14.25 6.94
C ARG A 70 16.27 13.60 8.25
N ARG A 71 17.06 14.31 9.07
CA ARG A 71 17.51 13.78 10.37
C ARG A 71 16.33 13.50 11.29
N LEU A 72 15.36 14.41 11.34
CA LEU A 72 14.13 14.22 12.12
C LEU A 72 13.34 13.01 11.62
N ALA A 73 13.18 12.83 10.31
CA ALA A 73 12.49 11.67 9.74
C ALA A 73 13.20 10.35 10.10
N LEU A 74 14.53 10.30 9.99
CA LEU A 74 15.31 9.11 10.36
C LEU A 74 15.24 8.82 11.87
N ALA A 75 15.36 9.85 12.71
CA ALA A 75 15.24 9.71 14.16
C ALA A 75 13.83 9.27 14.59
N ALA A 76 12.79 9.85 14.00
CA ALA A 76 11.40 9.47 14.23
C ALA A 76 11.13 8.01 13.84
N GLN A 77 11.83 7.49 12.84
CA GLN A 77 11.78 6.08 12.44
C GLN A 77 12.66 5.16 13.28
N GLY A 78 13.45 5.69 14.23
CA GLY A 78 14.21 4.91 15.20
C GLY A 78 15.65 4.60 14.78
N PHE A 79 16.16 5.24 13.72
CA PHE A 79 17.54 5.03 13.28
C PHE A 79 18.59 5.66 14.19
N SER A 80 18.19 6.57 15.09
CA SER A 80 19.05 7.15 16.12
C SER A 80 19.05 6.36 17.43
N ASP A 81 18.20 5.32 17.54
CA ASP A 81 18.13 4.51 18.75
C ASP A 81 19.40 3.66 18.89
N ARG A 82 19.88 3.49 20.13
CA ARG A 82 20.96 2.53 20.41
C ARG A 82 20.47 1.11 20.08
N ARG A 83 21.28 0.35 19.37
CA ARG A 83 21.02 -1.08 19.14
C ARG A 83 21.11 -1.86 20.46
N PRO A 84 20.31 -2.93 20.63
CA PRO A 84 20.46 -3.84 21.76
C PRO A 84 21.90 -4.35 21.87
N LYS A 85 22.42 -4.45 23.09
CA LYS A 85 23.77 -5.03 23.36
C LYS A 85 23.75 -6.56 23.46
N VAL A 86 22.56 -7.13 23.59
CA VAL A 86 22.28 -8.56 23.64
C VAL A 86 21.36 -8.92 22.48
N GLU A 87 21.14 -10.21 22.25
CA GLU A 87 20.22 -10.66 21.21
C GLU A 87 18.84 -9.99 21.37
N PRO A 88 18.29 -9.35 20.32
CA PRO A 88 17.01 -8.65 20.42
C PRO A 88 15.86 -9.60 20.77
N GLY A 89 14.96 -9.14 21.66
CA GLY A 89 13.78 -9.89 22.08
C GLY A 89 12.45 -9.34 21.55
N GLY A 90 11.34 -9.91 22.04
CA GLY A 90 10.00 -9.46 21.65
C GLY A 90 9.70 -8.00 22.01
N TRP A 91 10.29 -7.48 23.09
CA TRP A 91 10.17 -6.07 23.48
C TRP A 91 10.85 -5.13 22.48
N ASP A 92 12.02 -5.51 21.96
CA ASP A 92 12.74 -4.75 20.94
C ASP A 92 11.97 -4.71 19.62
N LEU A 93 11.44 -5.86 19.19
CA LEU A 93 10.59 -5.93 18.01
C LEU A 93 9.34 -5.07 18.17
N ARG A 94 8.67 -5.14 19.32
CA ARG A 94 7.50 -4.30 19.62
C ARG A 94 7.82 -2.80 19.58
N ARG A 95 8.99 -2.39 20.08
CA ARG A 95 9.44 -0.99 20.03
C ARG A 95 9.60 -0.53 18.57
N VAL A 96 10.19 -1.35 17.71
CA VAL A 96 10.30 -1.06 16.27
C VAL A 96 8.91 -0.94 15.65
N LEU A 97 8.05 -1.94 15.83
CA LEU A 97 6.71 -1.99 15.26
C LEU A 97 5.86 -0.78 15.65
N ARG A 98 5.89 -0.37 16.93
CA ARG A 98 5.20 0.84 17.40
C ARG A 98 5.67 2.13 16.74
N ARG A 99 6.91 2.17 16.27
CA ARG A 99 7.53 3.36 15.67
C ARG A 99 7.33 3.43 14.17
N VAL A 100 7.43 2.30 13.47
CA VAL A 100 7.22 2.25 12.01
C VAL A 100 5.75 2.11 11.63
N GLY A 101 4.92 1.57 12.53
CA GLY A 101 3.47 1.43 12.35
C GLY A 101 3.05 0.30 11.41
N LEU A 102 3.87 -0.07 10.42
CA LEU A 102 3.61 -1.15 9.48
C LEU A 102 4.92 -1.74 8.93
N LEU A 103 4.85 -2.98 8.43
CA LEU A 103 5.87 -3.59 7.59
C LEU A 103 5.26 -4.05 6.27
N GLN A 104 5.80 -3.58 5.16
CA GLN A 104 5.39 -4.05 3.84
C GLN A 104 5.73 -5.52 3.63
N ILE A 105 4.75 -6.29 3.16
CA ILE A 105 4.91 -7.65 2.68
C ILE A 105 5.19 -7.57 1.18
N ASP A 106 6.25 -8.25 0.74
CA ASP A 106 6.60 -8.36 -0.67
C ASP A 106 6.94 -9.81 -1.03
N SER A 107 6.59 -10.17 -2.26
CA SER A 107 6.92 -11.43 -2.91
C SER A 107 8.35 -11.50 -3.42
N VAL A 108 9.03 -10.36 -3.62
CA VAL A 108 10.44 -10.32 -4.03
C VAL A 108 11.32 -10.83 -2.89
N ASN A 109 12.11 -11.87 -3.19
CA ASN A 109 12.97 -12.55 -2.21
C ASN A 109 14.35 -12.87 -2.82
N VAL A 110 15.02 -11.86 -3.39
CA VAL A 110 16.39 -12.03 -3.95
C VAL A 110 17.44 -12.17 -2.85
N LEU A 111 17.26 -11.46 -1.73
CA LEU A 111 18.16 -11.50 -0.57
C LEU A 111 17.45 -12.07 0.66
N ALA A 112 16.33 -11.47 1.02
CA ALA A 112 15.44 -11.87 2.10
C ALA A 112 14.04 -11.29 1.82
N ARG A 113 13.01 -11.81 2.50
CA ARG A 113 11.67 -11.20 2.43
C ARG A 113 11.74 -9.78 2.99
N ALA A 114 11.13 -8.83 2.27
CA ALA A 114 11.25 -7.40 2.54
C ALA A 114 10.89 -7.03 4.00
N HIS A 115 9.82 -7.63 4.55
CA HIS A 115 9.34 -7.35 5.91
C HIS A 115 10.34 -7.67 7.03
N TYR A 116 11.40 -8.45 6.78
CA TYR A 116 12.44 -8.68 7.79
C TYR A 116 13.44 -7.53 7.91
N LEU A 117 13.62 -6.75 6.84
CA LEU A 117 14.68 -5.75 6.72
C LEU A 117 14.47 -4.50 7.59
N PRO A 118 13.24 -3.98 7.79
CA PRO A 118 13.04 -2.82 8.65
C PRO A 118 13.44 -3.07 10.11
N ALA A 119 13.16 -4.25 10.64
CA ALA A 119 13.59 -4.64 12.00
C ALA A 119 15.11 -4.79 12.06
N PHE A 120 15.71 -5.49 11.08
CA PHE A 120 17.17 -5.63 11.00
C PHE A 120 17.90 -4.29 10.98
N SER A 121 17.40 -3.32 10.21
CA SER A 121 18.06 -2.02 10.07
C SER A 121 18.14 -1.23 11.39
N ARG A 122 17.21 -1.51 12.33
CA ARG A 122 17.08 -0.83 13.63
C ARG A 122 17.66 -1.63 14.80
N LEU A 123 17.59 -2.97 14.73
CA LEU A 123 18.02 -3.86 15.81
C LEU A 123 19.40 -4.48 15.56
N GLY A 124 19.86 -4.52 14.31
CA GLY A 124 20.94 -5.42 13.89
C GLY A 124 20.42 -6.84 13.67
N PRO A 125 21.30 -7.87 13.68
CA PRO A 125 20.89 -9.26 13.66
C PRO A 125 19.88 -9.56 14.77
N TYR A 126 18.78 -10.24 14.42
CA TYR A 126 17.74 -10.64 15.36
C TYR A 126 17.13 -11.98 14.91
N PRO A 127 16.54 -12.78 15.83
CA PRO A 127 15.84 -14.00 15.48
C PRO A 127 14.58 -13.70 14.65
N ARG A 128 14.53 -14.15 13.39
CA ARG A 128 13.39 -13.91 12.49
C ARG A 128 12.08 -14.53 13.00
N GLU A 129 12.22 -15.57 13.80
CA GLU A 129 11.14 -16.27 14.48
C GLU A 129 10.36 -15.33 15.42
N LEU A 130 10.95 -14.22 15.87
CA LEU A 130 10.21 -13.20 16.61
C LEU A 130 9.10 -12.57 15.76
N LEU A 131 9.42 -12.23 14.51
CA LEU A 131 8.44 -11.67 13.58
C LEU A 131 7.44 -12.74 13.14
N ASP A 132 7.92 -13.95 12.80
CA ASP A 132 7.05 -15.04 12.34
C ASP A 132 6.06 -15.47 13.44
N ARG A 133 6.50 -15.53 14.71
CA ARG A 133 5.57 -15.78 15.83
C ARG A 133 4.58 -14.64 16.00
N ALA A 134 5.02 -13.39 15.85
CA ALA A 134 4.16 -12.22 15.99
C ALA A 134 3.04 -12.17 14.94
N SER A 135 3.29 -12.63 13.70
CA SER A 135 2.27 -12.65 12.63
C SER A 135 1.48 -13.94 12.52
N MET A 136 2.11 -15.10 12.75
CA MET A 136 1.51 -16.41 12.41
C MET A 136 0.97 -17.20 13.61
N ARG A 137 1.44 -16.96 14.84
CA ARG A 137 1.12 -17.81 16.00
C ARG A 137 0.32 -17.06 17.06
N ALA A 138 -0.67 -17.72 17.65
CA ALA A 138 -1.42 -17.17 18.77
C ALA A 138 -0.55 -17.12 20.05
N PRO A 139 -0.67 -16.08 20.89
CA PRO A 139 -1.42 -14.86 20.64
C PRO A 139 -0.69 -13.97 19.62
N ARG A 140 -1.35 -13.62 18.52
CA ARG A 140 -0.76 -12.78 17.46
C ARG A 140 -0.55 -11.35 17.95
N ARG A 141 0.46 -10.67 17.43
CA ARG A 141 0.74 -9.24 17.67
C ARG A 141 0.64 -8.43 16.39
N LEU A 142 0.74 -9.10 15.24
CA LEU A 142 0.57 -8.53 13.92
C LEU A 142 -0.59 -9.21 13.21
N PHE A 143 -1.26 -8.48 12.33
CA PHE A 143 -2.22 -9.01 11.37
C PHE A 143 -1.87 -8.51 9.97
N GLU A 144 -2.27 -9.28 8.97
CA GLU A 144 -2.10 -8.91 7.56
C GLU A 144 -3.32 -8.09 7.11
N TYR A 145 -3.09 -7.02 6.34
CA TYR A 145 -4.16 -6.22 5.74
C TYR A 145 -3.68 -5.35 4.56
N TRP A 146 -4.60 -4.90 3.72
CA TRP A 146 -4.38 -3.84 2.75
C TRP A 146 -4.38 -2.45 3.41
N GLY A 147 -3.21 -2.07 3.94
CA GLY A 147 -2.94 -0.70 4.39
C GLY A 147 -2.77 0.26 3.20
N HIS A 148 -1.66 0.98 3.15
CA HIS A 148 -1.21 1.60 1.89
C HIS A 148 -0.90 0.54 0.83
N GLU A 149 -0.45 -0.63 1.30
CA GLU A 149 0.01 -1.80 0.56
C GLU A 149 -0.20 -3.06 1.41
N ALA A 150 0.13 -4.24 0.88
CA ALA A 150 0.07 -5.48 1.64
C ALA A 150 1.01 -5.36 2.85
N SER A 151 0.46 -5.37 4.05
CA SER A 151 1.18 -4.96 5.25
C SER A 151 0.96 -5.92 6.41
N LEU A 152 2.00 -6.12 7.22
CA LEU A 152 1.88 -6.55 8.61
C LEU A 152 1.70 -5.32 9.50
N LEU A 153 0.58 -5.26 10.22
CA LEU A 153 0.19 -4.15 11.09
C LEU A 153 0.02 -4.62 12.54
N PRO A 154 0.33 -3.78 13.54
CA PRO A 154 0.00 -4.07 14.95
C PRO A 154 -1.49 -4.37 15.10
N VAL A 155 -1.83 -5.47 15.80
CA VAL A 155 -3.22 -5.94 15.97
C VAL A 155 -4.12 -4.89 16.63
N GLU A 156 -3.55 -3.97 17.39
CA GLU A 156 -4.26 -2.86 18.01
C GLU A 156 -4.83 -1.86 16.99
N LEU A 157 -4.31 -1.85 15.74
CA LEU A 157 -4.84 -1.03 14.65
C LEU A 157 -6.06 -1.67 13.97
N GLN A 158 -6.32 -2.95 14.19
CA GLN A 158 -7.40 -3.69 13.54
C GLN A 158 -8.77 -3.00 13.69
N PRO A 159 -9.19 -2.57 14.91
CA PRO A 159 -10.47 -1.88 15.07
C PRO A 159 -10.54 -0.54 14.32
N LEU A 160 -9.41 0.16 14.18
CA LEU A 160 -9.32 1.45 13.49
C LEU A 160 -9.45 1.31 11.96
N LEU A 161 -9.36 0.09 11.43
CA LEU A 161 -9.48 -0.20 10.00
C LEU A 161 -10.82 -0.83 9.62
N ARG A 162 -11.70 -1.14 10.59
CA ARG A 162 -12.99 -1.79 10.33
C ARG A 162 -13.89 -0.99 9.40
N TRP A 163 -13.92 0.34 9.54
CA TRP A 163 -14.70 1.22 8.66
C TRP A 163 -14.27 1.09 7.18
N ARG A 164 -12.99 0.83 6.91
CA ARG A 164 -12.45 0.65 5.55
C ARG A 164 -12.78 -0.74 5.01
N MET A 165 -12.69 -1.77 5.85
CA MET A 165 -13.10 -3.14 5.54
C MET A 165 -14.59 -3.19 5.15
N GLU A 166 -15.45 -2.52 5.92
CA GLU A 166 -16.89 -2.41 5.65
C GLU A 166 -17.19 -1.70 4.31
N ARG A 167 -16.28 -0.83 3.85
CA ARG A 167 -16.41 -0.07 2.60
C ARG A 167 -15.78 -0.77 1.38
N ALA A 168 -15.48 -2.07 1.47
CA ALA A 168 -14.97 -2.87 0.35
C ALA A 168 -15.75 -2.67 -0.96
N ALA A 169 -17.08 -2.68 -0.87
CA ALA A 169 -17.97 -2.54 -2.02
C ALA A 169 -17.81 -1.23 -2.79
N SER A 170 -17.31 -0.17 -2.14
CA SER A 170 -17.04 1.12 -2.76
C SER A 170 -15.56 1.38 -3.02
N GLU A 171 -14.66 0.91 -2.16
CA GLU A 171 -13.26 1.37 -2.11
C GLU A 171 -12.24 0.32 -2.53
N ALA A 172 -12.60 -0.96 -2.55
CA ALA A 172 -11.69 -2.01 -3.01
C ALA A 172 -11.35 -1.83 -4.50
N TRP A 173 -10.28 -2.47 -4.96
CA TRP A 173 -9.91 -2.39 -6.37
C TRP A 173 -10.99 -3.00 -7.27
N GLY A 174 -11.09 -2.48 -8.50
CA GLY A 174 -12.19 -2.81 -9.41
C GLY A 174 -12.40 -4.32 -9.65
N GLY A 175 -11.32 -5.11 -9.69
CA GLY A 175 -11.40 -6.56 -9.81
C GLY A 175 -12.00 -7.27 -8.58
N MET A 176 -11.64 -6.82 -7.37
CA MET A 176 -12.20 -7.33 -6.11
C MET A 176 -13.68 -6.94 -5.99
N ARG A 177 -14.02 -5.69 -6.30
CA ARG A 177 -15.42 -5.22 -6.29
C ARG A 177 -16.29 -5.98 -7.28
N ARG A 178 -15.74 -6.27 -8.47
CA ARG A 178 -16.43 -7.02 -9.50
C ARG A 178 -16.78 -8.43 -9.02
N ILE A 179 -15.81 -9.16 -8.45
CA ILE A 179 -16.06 -10.53 -7.98
C ILE A 179 -17.08 -10.55 -6.83
N GLY A 180 -17.00 -9.59 -5.89
CA GLY A 180 -17.96 -9.47 -4.79
C GLY A 180 -19.40 -9.22 -5.25
N ARG A 181 -19.59 -8.55 -6.40
CA ARG A 181 -20.91 -8.25 -6.97
C ARG A 181 -21.42 -9.35 -7.90
N GLU A 182 -20.55 -9.87 -8.77
CA GLU A 182 -20.94 -10.75 -9.89
C GLU A 182 -20.89 -12.24 -9.52
N ARG A 183 -20.12 -12.62 -8.50
CA ARG A 183 -19.98 -14.01 -8.03
C ARG A 183 -19.99 -14.13 -6.48
N PRO A 184 -21.04 -13.62 -5.79
CA PRO A 184 -21.12 -13.69 -4.33
C PRO A 184 -21.10 -15.12 -3.77
N GLU A 185 -21.59 -16.10 -4.52
CA GLU A 185 -21.56 -17.52 -4.18
C GLU A 185 -20.13 -18.08 -4.14
N LEU A 186 -19.26 -17.65 -5.07
CA LEU A 186 -17.83 -18.00 -5.03
C LEU A 186 -17.16 -17.38 -3.79
N VAL A 187 -17.44 -16.11 -3.50
CA VAL A 187 -16.90 -15.44 -2.31
C VAL A 187 -17.30 -16.18 -1.04
N ALA A 188 -18.57 -16.60 -0.92
CA ALA A 188 -19.04 -17.39 0.21
C ALA A 188 -18.35 -18.76 0.29
N SER A 189 -18.22 -19.47 -0.82
CA SER A 189 -17.51 -20.76 -0.92
C SER A 189 -16.04 -20.65 -0.47
N VAL A 190 -15.33 -19.61 -0.91
CA VAL A 190 -13.94 -19.35 -0.52
C VAL A 190 -13.86 -19.06 0.98
N LEU A 191 -14.77 -18.23 1.52
CA LEU A 191 -14.79 -17.94 2.96
C LEU A 191 -15.00 -19.21 3.79
N GLU A 192 -15.86 -20.13 3.33
CA GLU A 192 -16.09 -21.39 4.04
C GLU A 192 -14.86 -22.28 4.02
N GLN A 193 -14.20 -22.41 2.86
CA GLN A 193 -12.94 -23.16 2.77
C GLN A 193 -11.85 -22.60 3.70
N VAL A 194 -11.75 -21.28 3.86
CA VAL A 194 -10.81 -20.65 4.81
C VAL A 194 -11.19 -20.97 6.26
N ARG A 195 -12.48 -21.01 6.60
CA ARG A 195 -12.95 -21.35 7.96
C ARG A 195 -12.68 -22.80 8.31
N GLU A 196 -12.94 -23.72 7.39
CA GLU A 196 -12.78 -25.17 7.61
C GLU A 196 -11.31 -25.59 7.62
N ARG A 197 -10.52 -25.08 6.67
CA ARG A 197 -9.14 -25.54 6.44
C ARG A 197 -8.09 -24.65 7.11
N GLY A 198 -8.48 -23.47 7.58
CA GLY A 198 -7.55 -22.48 8.11
C GLY A 198 -6.79 -21.73 7.01
N PRO A 199 -5.52 -21.34 7.24
CA PRO A 199 -4.71 -20.65 6.24
C PRO A 199 -4.55 -21.51 4.97
N ILE A 200 -5.01 -20.98 3.84
CA ILE A 200 -4.93 -21.63 2.53
C ILE A 200 -4.32 -20.67 1.51
N VAL A 201 -3.53 -21.19 0.56
CA VAL A 201 -3.06 -20.35 -0.56
C VAL A 201 -4.04 -20.39 -1.72
N ALA A 202 -4.07 -19.33 -2.53
CA ALA A 202 -5.00 -19.23 -3.66
C ALA A 202 -4.89 -20.38 -4.67
N ALA A 203 -3.72 -21.02 -4.77
CA ALA A 203 -3.49 -22.18 -5.64
C ALA A 203 -4.17 -23.47 -5.15
N GLU A 204 -4.56 -23.53 -3.87
CA GLU A 204 -5.28 -24.66 -3.26
C GLU A 204 -6.80 -24.52 -3.30
N LEU A 205 -7.29 -23.40 -3.86
CA LEU A 205 -8.71 -23.21 -4.11
C LEU A 205 -9.07 -23.94 -5.40
N SER A 206 -10.06 -24.82 -5.31
CA SER A 206 -10.46 -25.76 -6.35
C SER A 206 -11.04 -25.12 -7.62
N GLU A 207 -11.32 -23.82 -7.59
CA GLU A 207 -11.95 -23.09 -8.69
C GLU A 207 -10.93 -22.33 -9.57
N ASP A 208 -11.01 -22.62 -10.87
CA ASP A 208 -10.31 -22.03 -12.00
C ASP A 208 -8.80 -21.80 -11.82
N ARG A 209 -8.04 -22.79 -12.31
CA ARG A 209 -6.64 -22.61 -12.65
C ARG A 209 -6.56 -21.58 -13.81
N PRO A 210 -6.01 -20.37 -13.61
CA PRO A 210 -5.90 -19.42 -14.71
C PRO A 210 -4.95 -20.03 -15.76
N ARG A 211 -5.33 -19.91 -17.05
CA ARG A 211 -4.40 -20.15 -18.16
C ARG A 211 -3.18 -19.25 -17.91
N ARG A 212 -2.04 -19.87 -17.58
CA ARG A 212 -0.74 -19.23 -17.36
C ARG A 212 -0.30 -18.47 -18.63
N SER A 213 -0.80 -17.27 -18.86
CA SER A 213 -0.38 -16.41 -19.99
C SER A 213 -0.81 -14.94 -19.79
N GLY A 214 -0.79 -14.46 -18.55
CA GLY A 214 -1.08 -13.06 -18.22
C GLY A 214 0.06 -12.42 -17.44
N PRO A 215 0.12 -11.09 -17.36
CA PRO A 215 1.02 -10.39 -16.45
C PRO A 215 0.82 -10.84 -14.99
N TRP A 216 1.79 -10.59 -14.10
CA TRP A 216 1.73 -11.07 -12.70
C TRP A 216 0.54 -10.52 -11.87
N TRP A 217 -0.18 -9.52 -12.38
CA TRP A 217 -1.42 -8.98 -11.81
C TRP A 217 -2.70 -9.63 -12.33
N ASP A 218 -2.61 -10.59 -13.27
CA ASP A 218 -3.77 -11.34 -13.75
C ASP A 218 -4.10 -12.48 -12.78
N TRP A 219 -5.00 -12.17 -11.86
CA TRP A 219 -5.42 -13.08 -10.80
C TRP A 219 -6.54 -14.01 -11.27
N SER A 220 -6.61 -15.22 -10.70
CA SER A 220 -7.80 -16.05 -10.82
C SER A 220 -8.98 -15.43 -10.08
N ASP A 221 -10.20 -15.84 -10.41
CA ASP A 221 -11.39 -15.43 -9.67
C ASP A 221 -11.35 -15.87 -8.20
N ALA A 222 -10.82 -17.07 -7.92
CA ALA A 222 -10.57 -17.54 -6.57
C ALA A 222 -9.60 -16.62 -5.80
N LYS A 223 -8.52 -16.15 -6.46
CA LYS A 223 -7.59 -15.18 -5.87
C LYS A 223 -8.29 -13.83 -5.64
N ARG A 224 -9.08 -13.33 -6.60
CA ARG A 224 -9.85 -12.10 -6.44
C ARG A 224 -10.85 -12.20 -5.28
N ALA A 225 -11.48 -13.36 -5.09
CA ALA A 225 -12.40 -13.61 -3.98
C ALA A 225 -11.68 -13.60 -2.62
N LEU A 226 -10.51 -14.22 -2.51
CA LEU A 226 -9.66 -14.11 -1.30
C LEU A 226 -9.30 -12.64 -1.01
N GLU A 227 -8.93 -11.91 -2.05
CA GLU A 227 -8.52 -10.51 -1.96
C GLU A 227 -9.68 -9.58 -1.57
N TRP A 228 -10.89 -9.90 -2.03
CA TRP A 228 -12.12 -9.24 -1.61
C TRP A 228 -12.44 -9.51 -0.13
N LEU A 229 -12.30 -10.76 0.33
CA LEU A 229 -12.50 -11.13 1.74
C LEU A 229 -11.43 -10.56 2.69
N PHE A 230 -10.30 -10.15 2.14
CA PHE A 230 -9.17 -9.60 2.86
C PHE A 230 -9.17 -8.05 2.94
N TRP A 231 -10.02 -7.38 2.15
CA TRP A 231 -10.19 -5.92 2.15
C TRP A 231 -10.83 -5.39 3.43
#